data_AF-Q1Z5C2-F1
#
_entry.id   AF-Q1Z5C2-F1
#
_cell.length_a   1.000
_cell.length_b   1.000
_cell.length_c   1.000
_cell.angle_alpha   90.00
_cell.angle_beta   90.00
_cell.angle_gamma   90.00
#
_symmetry.space_group_name_H-M   'P 1'
#
loop_
_entity.id
_entity.type
_entity.pdbx_description
1 polymer ?
#
loop_
_entity_poly.entity_id
_entity_poly.type
_entity_poly.pdbx_seq_one_letter_code
_entity_poly.pdbx_strand_id
1 'polypeptide(L)'
;MGKTAFTLKIAEYVAIEEGKGIATFSLEIPKEQIYERMVSSRSRIDSGLFYQSSEDVYNFDTEFAKASQAISEYNNTKCYIDGSPSYSSSWPRS
;
A
#
# COMPACT_ATOMS: atom_id res chain seq x y z
N MET A 1 -4.81 -6.49 15.22
CA MET A 1 -5.42 -5.24 14.72
C MET A 1 -4.44 -4.07 14.83
N GLY A 2 -3.39 -4.02 14.01
CA GLY A 2 -2.39 -2.92 14.03
C GLY A 2 -0.98 -3.33 13.64
N LYS A 3 -0.64 -4.61 13.81
CA LYS A 3 0.67 -5.19 13.45
C LYS A 3 0.99 -4.97 11.97
N THR A 4 0.08 -5.33 11.08
CA THR A 4 0.25 -5.16 9.63
C THR A 4 0.40 -3.69 9.25
N ALA A 5 -0.46 -2.81 9.77
CA ALA A 5 -0.38 -1.37 9.48
C ALA A 5 0.96 -0.77 9.95
N PHE A 6 1.44 -1.20 11.12
CA PHE A 6 2.74 -0.79 11.65
C PHE A 6 3.89 -1.28 10.78
N THR A 7 3.91 -2.57 10.42
CA THR A 7 4.95 -3.14 9.53
C THR A 7 4.97 -2.44 8.17
N LEU A 8 3.79 -2.22 7.57
CA LEU A 8 3.67 -1.53 6.28
C LEU A 8 4.18 -0.09 6.37
N LYS A 9 3.98 0.59 7.50
CA LYS A 9 4.46 1.97 7.64
C LYS A 9 5.98 2.07 7.74
N ILE A 10 6.61 1.11 8.41
CA ILE A 10 8.08 1.00 8.43
C ILE A 10 8.58 0.69 7.01
N ALA A 11 7.93 -0.25 6.32
CA ALA A 11 8.30 -0.62 4.97
C ALA A 11 8.19 0.56 4.01
N GLU A 12 7.08 1.32 4.07
CA GLU A 12 6.87 2.57 3.32
C GLU A 12 7.99 3.58 3.57
N TYR A 13 8.34 3.85 4.83
CA TYR A 13 9.41 4.78 5.18
C TYR A 13 10.74 4.36 4.55
N VAL A 14 11.08 3.06 4.64
CA VAL A 14 12.31 2.52 4.04
C VAL A 14 12.29 2.58 2.50
N ALA A 15 11.12 2.41 1.88
CA ALA A 15 10.97 2.43 0.43
C ALA A 15 11.05 3.85 -0.16
N ILE A 16 10.37 4.81 0.48
CA ILE A 16 10.22 6.18 -0.02
C ILE A 16 11.36 7.07 0.49
N GLU A 17 11.58 7.13 1.80
CA GLU A 17 12.52 8.08 2.41
C GLU A 17 13.97 7.61 2.27
N GLU A 18 14.21 6.31 2.45
CA GLU A 18 15.56 5.72 2.35
C GLU A 18 15.90 5.21 0.94
N GLY A 19 14.93 5.15 0.03
CA GLY A 19 15.10 4.66 -1.34
C GLY A 19 15.53 3.19 -1.44
N LYS A 20 15.31 2.39 -0.39
CA LYS A 20 15.72 0.99 -0.31
C LYS A 20 14.63 0.07 -0.86
N GLY A 21 15.03 -1.02 -1.49
CA GLY A 21 14.08 -2.03 -1.94
C GLY A 21 13.44 -2.78 -0.78
N ILE A 22 12.11 -2.93 -0.81
CA ILE A 22 11.36 -3.69 0.19
C ILE A 22 10.53 -4.78 -0.50
N ALA A 23 10.35 -5.91 0.18
CA ALA A 23 9.42 -6.96 -0.23
C ALA A 23 8.53 -7.32 0.95
N THR A 24 7.21 -7.23 0.76
CA THR A 24 6.22 -7.60 1.76
C THR A 24 5.42 -8.79 1.25
N PHE A 25 5.41 -9.86 2.05
CA PHE A 25 4.65 -11.07 1.76
C PHE A 25 3.47 -11.13 2.71
N SER A 26 2.27 -11.23 2.16
CA SER A 26 1.04 -11.37 2.91
C SER A 26 0.33 -12.65 2.51
N LEU A 27 0.20 -13.53 3.49
CA LEU A 27 -0.50 -14.81 3.34
C LEU A 27 -2.00 -14.70 3.65
N GLU A 28 -2.42 -13.64 4.34
CA GLU A 28 -3.79 -13.48 4.84
C GLU A 28 -4.57 -12.43 4.06
N ILE A 29 -3.89 -11.41 3.54
CA ILE A 29 -4.51 -10.22 2.95
C ILE A 29 -4.04 -10.08 1.49
N PRO A 30 -4.96 -9.88 0.53
CA PRO A 30 -4.61 -9.64 -0.87
C PRO A 30 -3.69 -8.44 -1.05
N LYS A 31 -2.85 -8.49 -2.09
CA LYS A 31 -1.91 -7.40 -2.41
C LYS A 31 -2.62 -6.07 -2.67
N GLU A 32 -3.80 -6.10 -3.30
CA GLU A 32 -4.61 -4.92 -3.62
C GLU A 32 -5.07 -4.22 -2.35
N GLN A 33 -5.59 -4.97 -1.37
CA GLN A 33 -6.04 -4.40 -0.10
C GLN A 33 -4.88 -3.83 0.74
N ILE A 34 -3.68 -4.40 0.62
CA ILE A 34 -2.48 -3.85 1.27
C ILE A 34 -2.09 -2.55 0.59
N TYR A 35 -2.09 -2.53 -0.74
CA TYR A 35 -1.75 -1.36 -1.52
C TYR A 35 -2.70 -0.20 -1.26
N GLU A 36 -4.01 -0.43 -1.22
CA GLU A 36 -5.02 0.58 -0.86
C GLU A 36 -4.71 1.20 0.51
N ARG A 37 -4.37 0.38 1.51
CA ARG A 37 -3.99 0.88 2.84
C ARG A 37 -2.72 1.71 2.83
N MET A 38 -1.72 1.32 2.05
CA MET A 38 -0.47 2.07 1.89
C MET A 38 -0.71 3.43 1.22
N VAL A 39 -1.54 3.46 0.18
CA VAL A 39 -1.93 4.71 -0.48
C VAL A 39 -2.71 5.59 0.48
N SER A 40 -3.77 5.08 1.12
CA SER A 40 -4.55 5.82 2.11
C SER A 40 -3.71 6.38 3.26
N SER A 41 -2.76 5.58 3.78
CA SER A 41 -1.86 6.02 4.85
C SER A 41 -0.92 7.15 4.41
N ARG A 42 -0.46 7.13 3.15
CA ARG A 42 0.47 8.11 2.60
C ARG A 42 -0.23 9.42 2.23
N SER A 43 -1.35 9.34 1.52
CA SER A 43 -2.12 10.50 1.05
C SER A 43 -3.04 11.10 2.11
N ARG A 44 -3.19 10.44 3.28
CA ARG A 44 -4.07 10.83 4.40
C ARG A 44 -5.53 10.94 3.99
N ILE A 45 -5.95 10.07 3.07
CA ILE A 45 -7.34 9.95 2.62
C ILE A 45 -7.97 8.71 3.26
N ASP A 46 -9.30 8.67 3.29
CA ASP A 46 -10.04 7.48 3.71
C ASP A 46 -9.95 6.37 2.64
N SER A 47 -9.78 5.11 3.05
CA SER A 47 -9.76 3.97 2.11
C SER A 47 -11.11 3.74 1.42
N GLY A 48 -12.20 4.26 1.97
CA GLY A 48 -13.51 4.30 1.32
C GLY A 48 -13.53 5.10 0.03
N LEU A 49 -12.57 6.00 -0.22
CA LEU A 49 -12.45 6.74 -1.48
C LEU A 49 -12.40 5.81 -2.71
N PHE A 50 -11.79 4.62 -2.57
CA PHE A 50 -11.68 3.65 -3.66
C PHE A 50 -13.00 2.96 -4.01
N TYR A 51 -14.00 3.03 -3.13
CA TYR A 51 -15.27 2.31 -3.24
C TYR A 51 -16.48 3.24 -3.37
N GLN A 52 -16.33 4.52 -3.02
CA GLN A 52 -17.41 5.51 -3.00
C GLN A 52 -17.53 6.25 -4.34
N SER A 53 -18.75 6.72 -4.63
CA SER A 53 -18.99 7.57 -5.78
C SER A 53 -18.48 9.00 -5.53
N SER A 54 -18.18 9.73 -6.60
CA SER A 54 -17.78 11.14 -6.51
C SER A 54 -18.84 12.05 -5.87
N GLU A 55 -20.10 11.60 -5.83
CA GLU A 55 -21.22 12.30 -5.20
C GLU A 55 -21.23 12.17 -3.67
N ASP A 56 -20.65 11.10 -3.13
CA ASP A 56 -20.66 10.79 -1.70
C ASP A 56 -19.48 11.45 -0.96
N VAL A 57 -18.46 11.91 -1.69
CA VAL A 57 -17.20 12.39 -1.14
C VAL A 57 -17.05 13.89 -1.35
N TYR A 58 -16.94 14.62 -0.25
CA TYR A 58 -16.64 16.05 -0.29
C TYR A 58 -15.25 16.30 -0.89
N ASN A 59 -15.17 17.14 -1.93
CA ASN A 59 -13.94 17.44 -2.68
C ASN A 59 -13.27 16.20 -3.29
N PHE A 60 -14.05 15.27 -3.84
CA PHE A 60 -13.57 14.03 -4.47
C PHE A 60 -12.35 14.23 -5.38
N ASP A 61 -12.38 15.23 -6.27
CA ASP A 61 -11.27 15.48 -7.20
C ASP A 61 -9.95 15.79 -6.49
N THR A 62 -10.00 16.52 -5.37
CA THR A 62 -8.82 16.87 -4.57
C THR A 62 -8.28 15.65 -3.83
N GLU A 63 -9.16 14.86 -3.23
CA GLU A 63 -8.77 13.63 -2.52
C GLU A 63 -8.22 12.59 -3.51
N PHE A 64 -8.82 12.47 -4.69
CA PHE A 64 -8.36 11.60 -5.77
C PHE A 64 -7.01 12.06 -6.31
N ALA A 65 -6.78 13.37 -6.46
CA ALA A 65 -5.47 13.90 -6.84
C ALA A 65 -4.39 13.55 -5.82
N LYS A 66 -4.67 13.64 -4.52
CA LYS A 66 -3.73 13.22 -3.46
C LYS A 66 -3.45 11.71 -3.52
N ALA A 67 -4.48 10.89 -3.76
CA ALA A 67 -4.34 9.45 -3.94
C ALA A 67 -3.42 9.13 -5.13
N SER A 68 -3.68 9.77 -6.27
CA SER A 68 -2.91 9.62 -7.50
C SER A 68 -1.45 10.04 -7.34
N GLN A 69 -1.18 11.12 -6.61
CA GLN A 69 0.18 11.54 -6.27
C GLN A 69 0.91 10.47 -5.45
N ALA A 70 0.28 9.93 -4.40
CA ALA A 70 0.87 8.86 -3.60
C ALA A 70 1.14 7.58 -4.42
N ILE A 71 0.23 7.22 -5.33
CA ILE A 71 0.43 6.09 -6.26
C ILE A 71 1.65 6.35 -7.16
N SER A 72 1.82 7.57 -7.66
CA SER A 72 2.98 7.96 -8.47
C SER A 72 4.28 7.84 -7.68
N GLU A 73 4.29 8.24 -6.41
CA GLU A 73 5.45 8.06 -5.52
C GLU A 73 5.79 6.57 -5.37
N TYR A 74 4.81 5.72 -5.08
CA TYR A 74 5.04 4.28 -4.93
C TYR A 74 5.54 3.62 -6.22
N ASN A 75 5.04 4.03 -7.39
CA ASN A 75 5.49 3.50 -8.67
C ASN A 75 6.98 3.79 -8.97
N ASN A 76 7.53 4.85 -8.37
CA ASN A 76 8.95 5.17 -8.48
C ASN A 76 9.82 4.45 -7.43
N THR A 77 9.21 3.73 -6.48
CA THR A 77 9.94 2.97 -5.44
C THR A 77 10.14 1.51 -5.82
N LYS A 78 11.13 0.87 -5.19
CA LYS A 78 11.38 -0.57 -5.29
C LYS A 78 10.55 -1.34 -4.23
N CYS A 79 9.23 -1.17 -4.27
CA CYS A 79 8.30 -1.82 -3.35
C CYS A 79 7.63 -3.02 -4.03
N TYR A 80 7.82 -4.23 -3.49
CA TYR A 80 7.20 -5.45 -3.98
C TYR A 80 6.23 -6.00 -2.95
N ILE A 81 4.97 -6.21 -3.36
CA ILE A 81 3.93 -6.79 -2.51
C ILE A 81 3.46 -8.08 -3.15
N ASP A 82 3.56 -9.18 -2.41
CA ASP A 82 3.04 -10.46 -2.82
C ASP A 82 1.93 -10.93 -1.85
N GLY A 83 0.77 -11.22 -2.42
CA GLY A 83 -0.46 -11.61 -1.72
C GLY A 83 -0.83 -13.07 -1.96
N SER A 84 0.12 -13.89 -2.43
CA SER A 84 -0.13 -15.29 -2.77
C SER A 84 -0.41 -16.10 -1.48
N PRO A 85 -1.57 -16.78 -1.35
CA PRO A 85 -2.03 -17.38 -0.09
C PRO A 85 -1.26 -18.63 0.37
N SER A 86 -0.30 -19.12 -0.41
CA SER A 86 0.51 -20.28 -0.03
C SER A 86 1.95 -20.17 -0.56
N TYR A 87 2.92 -20.12 0.35
CA TYR A 87 4.32 -20.41 0.02
C TYR A 87 4.67 -21.81 0.53
N SER A 88 5.22 -22.63 -0.37
CA SER A 88 5.94 -23.85 0.01
C SER A 88 7.22 -23.46 0.76
N SER A 89 7.62 -24.21 1.78
CA SER A 89 8.81 -23.96 2.63
C SER A 89 10.17 -23.97 1.91
N SER A 90 10.17 -24.10 0.58
CA SER A 90 11.34 -24.16 -0.29
C SER A 90 11.84 -22.80 -0.81
N TRP A 91 11.41 -21.67 -0.25
CA TRP A 91 11.76 -20.32 -0.74
C TRP A 91 11.99 -19.32 0.42
N PRO A 92 12.95 -18.36 0.35
CA PRO A 92 14.05 -18.17 -0.60
C PRO A 92 15.38 -18.58 0.10
N ARG A 93 15.84 -19.81 -0.13
CA ARG A 93 17.26 -20.13 0.07
C ARG A 93 17.94 -19.95 -1.28
N SER A 94 18.91 -19.03 -1.30
CA SER A 94 19.91 -18.82 -2.34
C SER A 94 20.38 -20.11 -3.00
#